data_AF-A0AAD4Z059-F1
#
_entry.id   AF-A0AAD4Z059-F1
#
_cell.length_a   1.000
_cell.length_b   1.000
_cell.length_c   1.000
_cell.angle_alpha   90.00
_cell.angle_beta   90.00
_cell.angle_gamma   90.00
#
_symmetry.space_group_name_H-M   'P 1'
#
loop_
_entity.id
_entity.type
_entity.pdbx_description
1 polymer ?
#
loop_
_entity_poly.entity_id
_entity_poly.type
_entity_poly.pdbx_seq_one_letter_code
_entity_poly.pdbx_strand_id
1 'polypeptide(L)'
;MINGEWVDSHPMSVLLTKCRELLKSQWNCSILHVYRETNFAADFLAKMGHHKELGYHELSSPPHLMQPILDADKNGLLRHRFISV
;
A
#
# COMPACT_ATOMS: atom_id res chain seq x y z
N MET A 1 -2.84 -16.59 5.16
CA MET A 1 -1.57 -16.00 4.68
C MET A 1 -1.58 -16.06 3.15
N ILE A 2 -1.15 -15.04 2.38
CA ILE A 2 -1.31 -15.06 0.91
C ILE A 2 -0.66 -16.30 0.26
N ASN A 3 0.48 -16.76 0.80
CA ASN A 3 1.17 -17.97 0.35
C ASN A 3 0.96 -19.20 1.25
N GLY A 4 0.16 -19.10 2.31
CA GLY A 4 -0.04 -20.19 3.27
C GLY A 4 -1.44 -20.83 3.17
N GLU A 5 -1.68 -21.86 3.97
CA GLU A 5 -2.94 -22.61 3.94
C GLU A 5 -4.16 -21.75 4.32
N TRP A 6 -5.31 -22.17 3.78
CA TRP A 6 -6.60 -21.52 3.94
C TRP A 6 -7.19 -21.78 5.33
N VAL A 7 -7.85 -20.76 5.88
CA VAL A 7 -8.76 -20.92 7.01
C VAL A 7 -10.09 -20.32 6.56
N ASP A 8 -11.02 -21.17 6.15
CA ASP A 8 -12.29 -20.77 5.53
C ASP A 8 -13.20 -19.94 6.45
N SER A 9 -12.95 -19.92 7.76
CA SER A 9 -13.70 -19.15 8.74
C SER A 9 -13.21 -17.70 8.95
N HIS A 10 -12.22 -17.23 8.18
CA HIS A 10 -11.67 -15.88 8.40
C HIS A 10 -12.64 -14.78 7.89
N PRO A 11 -12.94 -13.72 8.69
CA PRO A 11 -13.90 -12.68 8.31
C PRO A 11 -13.55 -11.91 7.02
N MET A 12 -12.27 -11.92 6.63
CA MET A 12 -11.77 -11.30 5.38
C MET A 12 -11.43 -12.32 4.28
N SER A 13 -12.00 -13.53 4.35
CA SER A 13 -11.77 -14.60 3.34
C SER A 13 -12.02 -14.10 1.91
N VAL A 14 -13.12 -13.37 1.68
CA VAL A 14 -13.47 -12.80 0.37
C VAL A 14 -12.37 -11.90 -0.18
N LEU A 15 -11.84 -10.98 0.64
CA LEU A 15 -10.77 -10.07 0.23
C LEU A 15 -9.48 -10.83 -0.10
N LEU A 16 -9.12 -11.82 0.72
CA LEU A 16 -7.93 -12.66 0.50
C LEU A 16 -8.03 -13.47 -0.79
N THR A 17 -9.21 -14.01 -1.11
CA THR A 17 -9.47 -14.69 -2.40
C THR A 17 -9.23 -13.74 -3.56
N LYS A 18 -9.80 -12.54 -3.50
CA LYS A 18 -9.66 -11.54 -4.58
C LYS A 18 -8.21 -11.11 -4.79
N CYS A 19 -7.45 -10.88 -3.72
CA CYS A 19 -6.03 -10.58 -3.85
C CYS A 19 -5.25 -11.73 -4.53
N ARG A 20 -5.55 -12.99 -4.19
CA ARG A 20 -4.91 -14.17 -4.81
C ARG A 20 -5.28 -14.32 -6.29
N GLU A 21 -6.53 -14.10 -6.66
CA GLU A 21 -6.97 -14.11 -8.07
C GLU A 21 -6.20 -13.06 -8.89
N LEU A 22 -6.04 -11.86 -8.34
CA LEU A 22 -5.25 -10.79 -8.98
C LEU A 22 -3.78 -11.17 -9.12
N LEU A 23 -3.17 -11.79 -8.10
CA LEU A 23 -1.77 -12.22 -8.14
C LEU A 23 -1.51 -13.37 -9.12
N LYS A 24 -2.49 -14.25 -9.34
CA LYS A 24 -2.42 -15.36 -10.31
C LYS A 24 -2.75 -14.96 -11.73
N SER A 25 -3.22 -13.75 -11.94
CA SER A 25 -3.48 -13.22 -13.28
C SER A 25 -2.16 -12.99 -14.03
N GLN A 26 -2.24 -12.67 -15.33
CA GLN A 26 -1.08 -12.57 -16.23
C GLN A 26 -0.28 -11.27 -16.03
N TRP A 27 0.20 -11.02 -14.81
CA TRP A 27 1.07 -9.90 -14.46
C TRP A 27 2.48 -10.38 -14.19
N ASN A 28 3.48 -9.56 -14.56
CA ASN A 28 4.84 -9.77 -14.09
C ASN A 28 5.05 -9.00 -12.78
N CYS A 29 4.62 -9.59 -11.66
CA CYS A 29 4.72 -8.94 -10.34
C CYS A 29 5.31 -9.87 -9.28
N SER A 30 5.97 -9.27 -8.29
CA SER A 30 6.46 -9.95 -7.09
C SER A 30 5.87 -9.30 -5.83
N ILE A 31 5.71 -10.09 -4.77
CA ILE A 31 5.35 -9.58 -3.45
C ILE A 31 6.62 -9.48 -2.62
N LEU A 32 6.88 -8.28 -2.13
CA LEU A 32 7.97 -7.99 -1.22
C LEU A 32 7.40 -7.50 0.10
N HIS A 33 7.89 -8.05 1.20
CA HIS A 33 7.62 -7.48 2.51
C HIS A 33 8.62 -6.36 2.76
N VAL A 34 8.11 -5.16 3.05
CA VAL A 34 8.91 -3.98 3.35
C VAL A 34 8.55 -3.45 4.73
N TYR A 35 9.49 -2.77 5.37
CA TYR A 35 9.22 -2.11 6.65
C TYR A 35 8.17 -1.01 6.46
N ARG A 36 7.39 -0.75 7.51
CA ARG A 36 6.36 0.31 7.45
C ARG A 36 6.98 1.68 7.20
N GLU A 37 8.19 1.91 7.72
CA GLU A 37 8.98 3.13 7.53
C GLU A 37 9.53 3.31 6.10
N THR A 38 9.36 2.33 5.21
CA THR A 38 9.77 2.46 3.81
C THR A 38 8.56 2.51 2.88
N ASN A 39 7.33 2.57 3.42
CA ASN A 39 6.09 2.58 2.65
C ASN A 39 5.27 3.86 2.88
N PHE A 40 5.95 5.00 3.07
CA PHE A 40 5.32 6.29 3.38
C PHE A 40 4.44 6.81 2.25
N ALA A 41 4.82 6.57 1.00
CA ALA A 41 4.02 6.93 -0.16
C ALA A 41 2.63 6.28 -0.11
N ALA A 42 2.56 4.97 0.17
CA ALA A 42 1.30 4.25 0.29
C ALA A 42 0.47 4.73 1.50
N ASP A 43 1.10 4.97 2.65
CA ASP A 43 0.42 5.50 3.84
C ASP A 43 -0.18 6.89 3.60
N PHE A 44 0.57 7.77 2.93
CA PHE A 44 0.10 9.09 2.52
C PHE A 44 -1.14 9.00 1.60
N LEU A 45 -1.07 8.16 0.57
CA LEU A 45 -2.18 7.98 -0.37
C LEU A 45 -3.41 7.35 0.31
N ALA A 46 -3.22 6.39 1.22
CA ALA A 46 -4.31 5.79 1.98
C ALA A 46 -5.03 6.83 2.87
N LYS A 47 -4.27 7.68 3.57
CA LYS A 47 -4.83 8.79 4.37
C LYS A 47 -5.56 9.81 3.49
N MET A 48 -4.99 10.15 2.34
CA MET A 48 -5.64 11.05 1.39
C MET A 48 -6.95 10.47 0.88
N GLY A 49 -6.97 9.18 0.52
CA GLY A 49 -8.15 8.47 0.03
C GLY A 49 -9.29 8.39 1.04
N HIS A 50 -8.99 8.34 2.35
CA HIS A 50 -10.02 8.36 3.39
C HIS A 50 -10.88 9.63 3.39
N HIS A 51 -10.33 10.74 2.86
CA HIS A 51 -11.04 12.02 2.74
C HIS A 51 -11.73 12.19 1.38
N LYS A 52 -11.72 11.15 0.52
CA LYS A 52 -12.37 11.15 -0.78
C LYS A 52 -13.68 10.38 -0.74
N GLU A 53 -14.57 10.70 -1.67
CA GLU A 53 -15.80 9.95 -1.88
C GLU A 53 -15.50 8.51 -2.31
N LEU A 54 -16.42 7.60 -2.05
CA LEU A 54 -16.32 6.21 -2.52
C LEU A 54 -16.26 6.18 -4.05
N GLY A 55 -15.31 5.43 -4.59
CA GLY A 55 -15.16 5.28 -6.04
C GLY A 55 -13.71 5.11 -6.46
N TYR A 56 -13.49 5.09 -7.77
CA TYR A 56 -12.16 5.12 -8.37
C TYR A 56 -11.75 6.57 -8.61
N HIS A 57 -10.56 6.93 -8.13
CA HIS A 57 -9.98 8.26 -8.30
C HIS A 57 -8.60 8.12 -8.95
N GLU A 58 -8.49 8.55 -10.20
CA GLU A 58 -7.21 8.61 -10.89
C GLU A 58 -6.48 9.93 -10.59
N LEU A 59 -5.17 9.85 -10.34
CA LEU A 59 -4.32 11.02 -10.13
C LEU A 59 -3.38 11.15 -11.33
N SER A 60 -3.57 12.19 -12.14
CA SER A 60 -2.70 12.47 -13.31
C SER A 60 -1.27 12.86 -12.92
N SER A 61 -1.08 13.29 -11.67
CA SER A 61 0.22 13.63 -11.10
C SER A 61 0.24 13.37 -9.59
N PRO A 62 1.41 13.10 -8.98
CA PRO A 62 1.51 12.98 -7.54
C PRO A 62 1.02 14.24 -6.82
N PRO A 63 0.30 14.13 -5.69
CA PRO A 63 -0.08 15.29 -4.88
C PRO A 63 1.15 16.09 -4.46
N HIS A 64 1.06 17.43 -4.47
CA HIS A 64 2.20 18.30 -4.14
C HIS A 64 2.83 17.99 -2.77
N LEU A 65 2.01 17.69 -1.77
CA LEU A 65 2.45 17.31 -0.42
C LEU A 65 3.23 15.98 -0.37
N MET A 66 3.19 15.20 -1.45
CA MET A 66 3.89 13.93 -1.58
C MET A 66 5.33 14.11 -2.10
N GLN A 67 5.68 15.26 -2.70
CA GLN A 67 7.02 15.47 -3.26
C GLN A 67 8.16 15.18 -2.27
N PRO A 68 8.11 15.65 -1.00
CA PRO A 68 9.18 15.35 -0.05
C PRO A 68 9.30 13.84 0.25
N ILE A 69 8.19 13.10 0.18
CA ILE A 69 8.18 11.65 0.39
C ILE A 69 8.86 10.97 -0.79
N LEU A 70 8.49 11.34 -2.02
CA LEU A 70 9.08 10.79 -3.24
C LEU A 70 10.57 11.11 -3.35
N ASP A 71 10.99 12.32 -2.98
CA ASP A 71 12.40 12.70 -2.96
C ASP A 71 13.19 11.88 -1.91
N ALA A 72 12.60 11.63 -0.74
CA ALA A 72 13.23 10.78 0.28
C ALA A 72 13.36 9.33 -0.20
N ASP A 73 12.30 8.76 -0.76
CA ASP A 73 12.28 7.39 -1.29
C ASP A 73 13.29 7.23 -2.43
N LYS A 74 13.35 8.19 -3.36
CA LYS A 74 14.32 8.22 -4.47
C LYS A 74 15.77 8.23 -3.98
N ASN A 75 16.04 8.92 -2.88
CA ASN A 75 17.38 9.03 -2.29
C ASN A 75 17.70 7.91 -1.29
N GLY A 76 16.80 6.94 -1.09
CA GLY A 76 16.98 5.83 -0.15
C GLY A 76 16.99 6.26 1.32
N LEU A 77 16.40 7.41 1.64
CA LEU A 77 16.36 7.93 3.00
C LEU A 77 15.29 7.22 3.82
N LEU A 78 15.71 6.58 4.91
CA LEU A 78 14.79 6.03 5.90
C LEU A 78 14.19 7.16 6.74
N ARG A 79 12.86 7.30 6.74
CA ARG A 79 12.18 8.25 7.62
C ARG A 79 11.82 7.56 8.93
N HIS A 80 12.57 7.83 9.99
CA HIS A 80 12.18 7.44 11.35
C HIS A 80 10.91 8.19 11.76
N ARG A 81 9.95 7.50 12.39
CA ARG A 81 8.82 8.20 13.01
C ARG A 81 9.32 9.10 14.13
N PHE A 82 9.02 10.39 14.06
CA PHE A 82 8.93 11.20 15.26
C PHE A 82 7.70 10.70 16.03
N ILE A 83 7.94 9.98 17.13
CA ILE A 83 6.93 9.75 18.14
C ILE A 83 7.02 10.97 19.06
N SER A 84 6.04 11.88 18.96
CA SER A 84 5.89 12.87 20.02
C SER A 84 5.36 12.14 21.24
N VAL A 85 6.14 12.15 22.32
CA VAL A 85 5.70 11.78 23.67
C VAL A 85 4.89 12.94 24.25
#